data_AF-A0A849VD76-F1
#
_entry.id   AF-A0A849VD76-F1
#
_cell.length_a   1.000
_cell.length_b   1.000
_cell.length_c   1.000
_cell.angle_alpha   90.00
_cell.angle_beta   90.00
_cell.angle_gamma   90.00
#
_symmetry.space_group_name_H-M   'P 1'
#
loop_
_entity.id
_entity.type
_entity.pdbx_description
1 polymer ?
#
loop_
_entity_poly.entity_id
_entity_poly.type
_entity_poly.pdbx_seq_one_letter_code
_entity_poly.pdbx_strand_id
1 'polypeptide(L)'
;MLRVLLMTALGVALTACKSTSKKSVNAVAVNAVAANAVAGAPTQLVINIHNVSSEQGQLLVMIHDNSADYHADLNISDPRAHYFAKKIVSPQKPNTPVVFDNLPAGRYAINVIHDKDSDGELDRMIFPFLGMPSEPYALSNNIYDHFSKGDFDDALVEIYSPSHQIDLNLSTHLSKITGL
;
A
#
# COMPACT_ATOMS: atom_id res chain seq x y z
N MET A 1 -24.34 21.04 64.76
CA MET A 1 -23.98 19.76 64.12
C MET A 1 -25.17 19.28 63.28
N LEU A 2 -25.21 19.58 61.98
CA LEU A 2 -25.82 18.72 60.95
C LEU A 2 -25.42 19.22 59.56
N ARG A 3 -25.07 18.29 58.67
CA ARG A 3 -24.29 18.50 57.45
C ARG A 3 -25.11 19.09 56.28
N VAL A 4 -24.43 19.93 55.51
CA VAL A 4 -24.81 20.53 54.21
C VAL A 4 -25.01 19.43 53.16
N LEU A 5 -26.12 19.46 52.42
CA LEU A 5 -26.36 18.63 51.23
C LEU A 5 -26.14 19.50 49.98
N LEU A 6 -25.01 19.32 49.32
CA LEU A 6 -24.65 19.97 48.05
C LEU A 6 -24.94 18.96 46.93
N MET A 7 -25.98 19.20 46.11
CA MET A 7 -26.22 18.43 44.89
C MET A 7 -25.42 19.02 43.73
N THR A 8 -24.36 18.33 43.32
CA THR A 8 -23.60 18.62 42.10
C THR A 8 -24.26 17.93 40.91
N ALA A 9 -24.62 18.72 39.89
CA ALA A 9 -25.05 18.24 38.58
C ALA A 9 -23.92 17.48 37.87
N LEU A 10 -24.22 16.30 37.35
CA LEU A 10 -23.30 15.53 36.50
C LEU A 10 -23.88 15.50 35.08
N GLY A 11 -23.31 16.32 34.20
CA GLY A 11 -23.46 16.18 32.76
C GLY A 11 -22.19 15.56 32.19
N VAL A 12 -22.33 14.48 31.42
CA VAL A 12 -21.38 14.11 30.36
C VAL A 12 -22.16 13.43 29.24
N ALA A 13 -22.22 14.10 28.09
CA ALA A 13 -22.43 13.45 26.81
C ALA A 13 -21.09 12.89 26.31
N LEU A 14 -21.09 11.70 25.69
CA LEU A 14 -20.36 11.40 24.45
C LEU A 14 -20.56 9.93 24.04
N THR A 15 -21.04 9.79 22.82
CA THR A 15 -21.05 8.63 21.93
C THR A 15 -19.67 8.01 21.71
N ALA A 16 -19.63 6.67 21.57
CA ALA A 16 -18.87 6.01 20.49
C ALA A 16 -19.19 4.51 20.45
N CYS A 17 -19.75 4.04 19.33
CA CYS A 17 -19.69 2.63 18.92
C CYS A 17 -18.21 2.21 18.87
N LYS A 18 -17.82 1.24 19.69
CA LYS A 18 -16.50 0.62 19.60
C LYS A 18 -16.55 -0.45 18.53
N SER A 19 -15.96 -0.14 17.37
CA SER A 19 -15.60 -1.12 16.35
C SER A 19 -14.71 -2.20 16.98
N THR A 20 -15.16 -3.45 16.91
CA THR A 20 -14.41 -4.61 17.37
C THR A 20 -13.57 -5.15 16.22
N SER A 21 -12.35 -4.65 16.06
CA SER A 21 -11.29 -5.43 15.42
C SER A 21 -9.99 -5.20 16.16
N LYS A 22 -9.62 -6.18 17.00
CA LYS A 22 -8.29 -6.32 17.58
C LYS A 22 -7.74 -7.68 17.17
N LYS A 23 -7.12 -7.76 16.00
CA LYS A 23 -6.15 -8.80 15.67
C LYS A 23 -5.07 -8.24 14.76
N SER A 24 -4.19 -7.41 15.34
CA SER A 24 -2.81 -7.38 14.89
C SER A 24 -2.19 -8.72 15.29
N VAL A 25 -1.67 -9.47 14.33
CA VAL A 25 -0.84 -10.64 14.57
C VAL A 25 0.47 -10.19 15.22
N ASN A 26 0.44 -10.05 16.55
CA ASN A 26 1.57 -10.07 17.48
C ASN A 26 1.00 -9.94 18.90
N ALA A 27 0.37 -11.00 19.39
CA ALA A 27 -0.08 -11.08 20.77
C ALA A 27 0.92 -11.90 21.59
N VAL A 28 2.04 -11.28 21.95
CA VAL A 28 2.72 -11.59 23.22
C VAL A 28 2.43 -10.42 24.13
N ALA A 29 1.58 -10.64 25.13
CA ALA A 29 1.31 -9.66 26.16
C ALA A 29 2.57 -9.49 27.03
N VAL A 30 3.39 -8.51 26.69
CA VAL A 30 4.39 -7.93 27.58
C VAL A 30 4.01 -6.46 27.74
N ASN A 31 4.01 -5.99 28.98
CA ASN A 31 3.69 -4.61 29.38
C ASN A 31 4.07 -3.58 28.33
N ALA A 32 3.12 -2.69 28.00
CA ALA A 32 3.27 -1.56 27.11
C ALA A 32 4.37 -0.60 27.59
N VAL A 33 5.62 -0.92 27.29
CA VAL A 33 6.58 0.07 26.82
C VAL A 33 6.16 0.28 25.37
N ALA A 34 5.75 1.50 25.01
CA ALA A 34 5.61 1.86 23.61
C ALA A 34 6.97 1.53 22.96
N ALA A 35 7.03 0.43 22.22
CA ALA A 35 8.16 0.16 21.37
C ALA A 35 8.14 1.31 20.37
N ASN A 36 9.02 2.31 20.58
CA ASN A 36 9.56 3.03 19.45
C ASN A 36 10.13 1.92 18.57
N ALA A 37 9.35 1.47 17.58
CA ALA A 37 9.87 0.68 16.49
C ALA A 37 11.00 1.55 15.93
N VAL A 38 12.23 1.18 16.25
CA VAL A 38 13.39 1.88 15.73
C VAL A 38 13.29 1.65 14.22
N ALA A 39 12.90 2.70 13.50
CA ALA A 39 12.87 2.67 12.04
C ALA A 39 14.23 2.12 11.58
N GLY A 40 14.22 1.15 10.67
CA GLY A 40 15.44 0.52 10.22
C GLY A 40 16.41 1.57 9.64
N ALA A 41 17.69 1.20 9.56
CA ALA A 41 18.70 2.08 9.01
C ALA A 41 18.28 2.59 7.61
N PRO A 42 18.55 3.86 7.26
CA PRO A 42 18.24 4.37 5.94
C PRO A 42 18.83 3.50 4.82
N THR A 43 18.07 3.30 3.76
CA THR A 43 18.46 2.54 2.58
C THR A 43 18.06 3.27 1.29
N GLN A 44 18.76 2.95 0.21
CA GLN A 44 18.36 3.26 -1.15
C GLN A 44 17.65 2.03 -1.76
N LEU A 45 16.34 2.13 -1.97
CA LEU A 45 15.58 1.13 -2.69
C LEU A 45 15.56 1.47 -4.18
N VAL A 46 16.02 0.56 -5.03
CA VAL A 46 15.94 0.64 -6.49
C VAL A 46 14.89 -0.37 -6.97
N ILE A 47 13.81 0.12 -7.57
CA ILE A 47 12.77 -0.69 -8.17
C ILE A 47 12.97 -0.64 -9.68
N ASN A 48 13.31 -1.77 -10.31
CA ASN A 48 13.31 -1.86 -11.77
C ASN A 48 11.96 -2.40 -12.22
N ILE A 49 11.25 -1.56 -12.97
CA ILE A 49 9.94 -1.91 -13.51
C ILE A 49 10.17 -2.42 -14.93
N HIS A 50 9.95 -3.70 -15.15
CA HIS A 50 10.11 -4.38 -16.43
C HIS A 50 8.80 -4.44 -17.21
N ASN A 51 8.90 -4.83 -18.48
CA ASN A 51 7.78 -5.01 -19.40
C ASN A 51 6.95 -3.74 -19.61
N VAL A 52 7.60 -2.58 -19.52
CA VAL A 52 7.00 -1.30 -19.89
C VAL A 52 6.81 -1.31 -21.41
N SER A 53 5.56 -1.43 -21.85
CA SER A 53 5.19 -1.58 -23.27
C SER A 53 4.70 -0.27 -23.90
N SER A 54 4.45 0.77 -23.10
CA SER A 54 4.10 2.13 -23.55
C SER A 54 4.84 3.19 -22.71
N GLU A 55 5.18 4.33 -23.31
CA GLU A 55 5.69 5.52 -22.58
C GLU A 55 4.58 6.56 -22.35
N GLN A 56 3.36 6.23 -22.78
CA GLN A 56 2.18 7.06 -22.54
C GLN A 56 1.80 7.04 -21.06
N GLY A 57 1.37 8.19 -20.54
CA GLY A 57 0.85 8.35 -19.19
C GLY A 57 1.95 8.36 -18.14
N GLN A 58 1.70 7.69 -17.02
CA GLN A 58 2.55 7.69 -15.84
C GLN A 58 2.61 6.32 -15.17
N LEU A 59 3.70 6.08 -14.43
CA LEU A 59 3.78 4.98 -13.48
C LEU A 59 3.53 5.51 -12.08
N LEU A 60 2.50 4.99 -11.43
CA LEU A 60 2.22 5.23 -10.02
C LEU A 60 2.93 4.12 -9.23
N VAL A 61 3.95 4.47 -8.46
CA VAL A 61 4.72 3.53 -7.63
C VAL A 61 4.43 3.84 -6.18
N MET A 62 3.73 2.95 -5.48
CA MET A 62 3.39 3.15 -4.08
C MET A 62 3.95 2.04 -3.18
N ILE A 63 4.34 2.43 -1.98
CA ILE A 63 4.90 1.56 -0.93
C ILE A 63 3.95 1.60 0.26
N HIS A 64 3.59 0.43 0.76
CA HIS A 64 2.65 0.22 1.86
C HIS A 64 3.35 -0.51 3.00
N ASP A 65 3.08 -0.07 4.22
CA ASP A 65 3.55 -0.70 5.47
C ASP A 65 2.39 -1.38 6.24
N ASN A 66 1.16 -1.30 5.71
CA ASN A 66 -0.01 -1.89 6.31
C ASN A 66 -1.03 -2.38 5.25
N SER A 67 -1.83 -3.38 5.65
CA SER A 67 -2.80 -4.04 4.76
C SER A 67 -4.00 -3.17 4.41
N ALA A 68 -4.41 -2.24 5.28
CA ALA A 68 -5.61 -1.42 5.04
C ALA A 68 -5.39 -0.48 3.84
N ASP A 69 -4.26 0.24 3.83
CA ASP A 69 -3.90 1.15 2.75
C ASP A 69 -3.58 0.41 1.45
N TYR A 70 -2.92 -0.75 1.54
CA TYR A 70 -2.62 -1.61 0.39
C TYR A 70 -3.89 -2.02 -0.36
N HIS A 71 -4.97 -2.34 0.35
CA HIS A 71 -6.27 -2.75 -0.23
C HIS A 71 -7.25 -1.60 -0.49
N ALA A 72 -6.94 -0.37 -0.09
CA ALA A 72 -7.88 0.75 -0.19
C ALA A 72 -8.28 1.06 -1.64
N ASP A 73 -7.35 0.85 -2.58
CA ASP A 73 -7.52 1.02 -4.04
C ASP A 73 -8.24 2.31 -4.43
N LEU A 74 -7.82 3.40 -3.79
CA LEU A 74 -8.30 4.75 -4.03
C LEU A 74 -7.44 5.44 -5.08
N ASN A 75 -8.04 6.40 -5.77
CA ASN A 75 -7.31 7.37 -6.56
C ASN A 75 -6.17 8.00 -5.74
N ILE A 76 -4.99 8.15 -6.34
CA ILE A 76 -3.78 8.66 -5.66
C ILE A 76 -3.92 10.09 -5.12
N SER A 77 -4.92 10.82 -5.62
CA SER A 77 -5.28 12.18 -5.19
C SER A 77 -6.42 12.22 -4.17
N ASP A 78 -7.03 11.08 -3.82
CA ASP A 78 -8.06 11.01 -2.78
C ASP A 78 -7.43 11.38 -1.42
N PRO A 79 -8.04 12.29 -0.62
CA PRO A 79 -7.50 12.69 0.68
C PRO A 79 -7.42 11.55 1.71
N ARG A 80 -8.09 10.42 1.45
CA ARG A 80 -8.05 9.20 2.27
C ARG A 80 -6.99 8.20 1.78
N ALA A 81 -6.35 8.45 0.65
CA ALA A 81 -5.29 7.59 0.13
C ALA A 81 -4.01 7.83 0.93
N HIS A 82 -3.60 6.81 1.68
CA HIS A 82 -2.38 6.82 2.48
C HIS A 82 -1.37 5.83 1.92
N TYR A 83 -0.09 6.20 1.98
CA TYR A 83 1.03 5.41 1.51
C TYR A 83 2.21 5.68 2.43
N PHE A 84 3.05 4.68 2.68
CA PHE A 84 4.32 4.90 3.37
C PHE A 84 5.23 5.81 2.54
N ALA A 85 5.31 5.53 1.24
CA ALA A 85 5.94 6.39 0.25
C ALA A 85 5.27 6.21 -1.11
N LYS A 86 5.35 7.23 -1.98
CA LYS A 86 4.89 7.13 -3.37
C LYS A 86 5.76 7.97 -4.31
N LYS A 87 5.80 7.57 -5.57
CA LYS A 87 6.33 8.36 -6.69
C LYS A 87 5.41 8.23 -7.90
N ILE A 88 5.34 9.32 -8.66
CA ILE A 88 4.75 9.36 -10.00
C ILE A 88 5.91 9.62 -10.95
N VAL A 89 6.13 8.76 -11.93
CA VAL A 89 7.25 8.88 -12.87
C VAL A 89 6.80 8.67 -14.31
N SER A 90 7.51 9.28 -15.26
CA SER A 90 7.30 9.01 -16.68
C SER A 90 7.82 7.60 -17.02
N PRO A 91 7.06 6.76 -17.74
CA PRO A 91 7.51 5.44 -18.12
C PRO A 91 8.61 5.52 -19.20
N GLN A 92 9.58 4.62 -19.10
CA GLN A 92 10.67 4.40 -20.05
C GLN A 92 10.67 2.94 -20.50
N LYS A 93 10.79 2.71 -21.81
CA LYS A 93 10.86 1.35 -22.38
C LYS A 93 12.29 0.81 -22.46
N PRO A 94 12.47 -0.52 -22.36
CA PRO A 94 11.50 -1.51 -21.86
C PRO A 94 11.44 -1.56 -20.33
N ASN A 95 12.33 -0.83 -19.66
CA ASN A 95 12.51 -0.85 -18.22
C ASN A 95 12.54 0.57 -17.66
N THR A 96 11.84 0.81 -16.55
CA THR A 96 11.86 2.09 -15.82
C THR A 96 12.47 1.89 -14.44
N PRO A 97 13.66 2.44 -14.14
CA PRO A 97 14.22 2.42 -12.79
C PRO A 97 13.60 3.53 -11.94
N VAL A 98 13.21 3.19 -10.71
CA VAL A 98 12.66 4.13 -9.72
C VAL A 98 13.42 3.98 -8.41
N VAL A 99 14.01 5.08 -7.95
CA VAL A 99 14.85 5.09 -6.75
C VAL A 99 14.11 5.76 -5.60
N PHE A 100 14.07 5.16 -4.42
CA PHE A 100 13.65 5.78 -3.17
C PHE A 100 14.87 5.89 -2.24
N ASP A 101 15.31 7.11 -1.99
CA ASP A 101 16.42 7.38 -1.06
C ASP A 101 15.92 7.54 0.37
N ASN A 102 16.73 7.13 1.33
CA ASN A 102 16.46 7.25 2.76
C ASN A 102 15.17 6.53 3.21
N LEU A 103 14.77 5.47 2.51
CA LEU A 103 13.71 4.58 2.98
C LEU A 103 14.23 3.81 4.20
N PRO A 104 13.54 3.75 5.34
CA PRO A 104 13.96 2.88 6.43
C PRO A 104 13.98 1.42 5.97
N ALA A 105 15.02 0.67 6.34
CA ALA A 105 15.01 -0.78 6.17
C ALA A 105 13.83 -1.40 6.93
N GLY A 106 13.20 -2.44 6.36
CA GLY A 106 12.01 -3.06 6.92
C GLY A 106 11.19 -3.82 5.88
N ARG A 107 9.96 -4.18 6.25
CA ARG A 107 9.03 -4.96 5.41
C ARG A 107 7.96 -4.08 4.79
N TYR A 108 7.81 -4.18 3.47
CA TYR A 108 6.85 -3.37 2.71
C TYR A 108 6.17 -4.17 1.62
N ALA A 109 4.95 -3.78 1.25
CA ALA A 109 4.34 -4.18 -0.01
C ALA A 109 4.46 -3.03 -1.02
N ILE A 110 4.72 -3.35 -2.29
CA ILE A 110 4.93 -2.37 -3.35
C ILE A 110 3.93 -2.65 -4.46
N ASN A 111 3.24 -1.63 -4.94
CA ASN A 111 2.41 -1.71 -6.14
C ASN A 111 2.86 -0.69 -7.19
N VAL A 112 2.75 -1.11 -8.45
CA VAL A 112 2.97 -0.27 -9.62
C VAL A 112 1.74 -0.33 -10.49
N ILE A 113 1.20 0.83 -10.88
CA ILE A 113 0.13 0.97 -11.86
C ILE A 113 0.69 1.73 -13.06
N HIS A 114 0.46 1.22 -14.26
CA HIS A 114 0.70 1.98 -15.49
C HIS A 114 -0.59 2.66 -15.92
N ASP A 115 -0.80 3.84 -15.34
CA ASP A 115 -1.91 4.76 -15.57
C ASP A 115 -1.67 5.50 -16.90
N LYS A 116 -2.34 5.08 -17.96
CA LYS A 116 -2.12 5.53 -19.33
C LYS A 116 -2.83 6.84 -19.66
N ASP A 117 -3.91 7.16 -18.97
CA ASP A 117 -4.69 8.38 -19.18
C ASP A 117 -4.40 9.49 -18.16
N SER A 118 -3.60 9.16 -17.14
CA SER A 118 -3.08 10.05 -16.10
C SER A 118 -4.14 10.57 -15.13
N ASP A 119 -5.16 9.75 -14.85
CA ASP A 119 -6.24 10.10 -13.93
C ASP A 119 -5.92 9.77 -12.44
N GLY A 120 -4.83 9.04 -12.19
CA GLY A 120 -4.33 8.73 -10.86
C GLY A 120 -4.93 7.47 -10.22
N GLU A 121 -5.68 6.65 -10.96
CA GLU A 121 -6.20 5.37 -10.49
C GLU A 121 -5.83 4.20 -11.42
N LEU A 122 -6.27 3.00 -11.05
CA LEU A 122 -6.13 1.81 -11.89
C LEU A 122 -7.44 1.61 -12.63
N ASP A 123 -7.39 1.72 -13.95
CA ASP A 123 -8.56 1.53 -14.78
C ASP A 123 -9.09 0.09 -14.69
N ARG A 124 -10.42 -0.05 -14.67
CA ARG A 124 -11.10 -1.34 -14.57
C ARG A 124 -12.13 -1.54 -15.68
N MET A 125 -12.18 -2.76 -16.19
CA MET A 125 -13.17 -3.16 -17.20
C MET A 125 -14.60 -3.16 -16.62
N ILE A 126 -15.60 -2.87 -17.47
CA ILE A 126 -17.02 -2.86 -17.08
C ILE A 126 -17.75 -4.13 -17.56
N PHE A 127 -17.72 -4.42 -18.86
CA PHE A 127 -18.35 -5.61 -19.44
C PHE A 127 -17.39 -6.26 -20.45
N PRO A 128 -17.26 -7.60 -20.49
CA PRO A 128 -17.90 -8.61 -19.63
C PRO A 128 -17.17 -8.89 -18.30
N PHE A 129 -16.09 -8.17 -18.00
CA PHE A 129 -15.18 -8.45 -16.88
C PHE A 129 -15.20 -7.35 -15.80
N LEU A 130 -16.37 -7.08 -15.21
CA LEU A 130 -16.56 -5.97 -14.28
C LEU A 130 -15.54 -5.97 -13.13
N GLY A 131 -14.78 -4.89 -13.01
CA GLY A 131 -13.83 -4.66 -11.91
C GLY A 131 -12.42 -5.20 -12.15
N MET A 132 -12.16 -5.96 -13.22
CA MET A 132 -10.80 -6.42 -13.53
C MET A 132 -9.92 -5.28 -14.04
N PRO A 133 -8.65 -5.18 -13.60
CA PRO A 133 -7.73 -4.19 -14.13
C PRO A 133 -7.58 -4.27 -15.65
N SER A 134 -7.85 -3.17 -16.36
CA SER A 134 -7.59 -3.04 -17.80
C SER A 134 -6.19 -2.53 -18.12
N GLU A 135 -5.50 -1.98 -17.13
CA GLU A 135 -4.15 -1.46 -17.28
C GLU A 135 -3.08 -2.41 -16.73
N PRO A 136 -1.83 -2.32 -17.22
CA PRO A 136 -0.72 -3.07 -16.67
C PRO A 136 -0.44 -2.65 -15.22
N TYR A 137 -0.20 -3.64 -14.37
CA TYR A 137 0.20 -3.42 -12.98
C TYR A 137 1.21 -4.48 -12.51
N ALA A 138 1.91 -4.15 -11.44
CA ALA A 138 2.80 -5.07 -10.75
C ALA A 138 2.62 -4.96 -9.24
N LEU A 139 2.85 -6.08 -8.55
CA LEU A 139 2.87 -6.19 -7.11
C LEU A 139 4.23 -6.78 -6.71
N SER A 140 4.74 -6.41 -5.54
CA SER A 140 5.95 -7.02 -4.98
C SER A 140 5.82 -8.53 -4.86
N ASN A 141 6.96 -9.23 -4.93
CA ASN A 141 7.06 -10.68 -5.16
C ASN A 141 6.44 -11.16 -6.49
N ASN A 142 6.04 -10.24 -7.38
CA ASN A 142 5.37 -10.54 -8.65
C ASN A 142 4.13 -11.44 -8.48
N ILE A 143 3.46 -11.31 -7.34
CA ILE A 143 2.22 -12.03 -7.06
C ILE A 143 1.09 -11.53 -7.94
N TYR A 144 0.07 -12.37 -8.08
CA TYR A 144 -1.22 -12.00 -8.63
C TYR A 144 -2.27 -12.96 -8.10
N ASP A 145 -3.51 -12.50 -8.09
CA ASP A 145 -4.68 -13.32 -7.75
C ASP A 145 -5.74 -13.14 -8.84
N HIS A 146 -6.61 -14.14 -9.01
CA HIS A 146 -7.65 -14.14 -10.04
C HIS A 146 -8.85 -13.26 -9.71
N PHE A 147 -9.11 -13.02 -8.43
CA PHE A 147 -10.36 -12.41 -7.97
C PHE A 147 -10.15 -11.19 -7.06
N SER A 148 -8.90 -10.88 -6.75
CA SER A 148 -8.51 -9.80 -5.85
C SER A 148 -7.16 -9.20 -6.23
N LYS A 149 -6.74 -8.20 -5.47
CA LYS A 149 -5.38 -7.63 -5.56
C LYS A 149 -4.31 -8.61 -5.07
N GLY A 150 -4.67 -9.72 -4.42
CA GLY A 150 -3.74 -10.63 -3.75
C GLY A 150 -3.45 -10.19 -2.31
N ASP A 151 -3.02 -11.13 -1.47
CA ASP A 151 -2.84 -10.89 -0.04
C ASP A 151 -1.65 -9.98 0.27
N PHE A 152 -1.84 -9.08 1.25
CA PHE A 152 -0.78 -8.17 1.69
C PHE A 152 0.46 -8.92 2.19
N ASP A 153 0.26 -10.01 2.94
CA ASP A 153 1.37 -10.79 3.51
C ASP A 153 2.23 -11.44 2.41
N ASP A 154 1.61 -11.86 1.31
CA ASP A 154 2.30 -12.42 0.14
C ASP A 154 3.05 -11.35 -0.65
N ALA A 155 2.57 -10.09 -0.59
CA ALA A 155 3.24 -8.96 -1.20
C ALA A 155 4.43 -8.44 -0.36
N LEU A 156 4.59 -8.83 0.90
CA LEU A 156 5.65 -8.29 1.76
C LEU A 156 7.05 -8.70 1.27
N VAL A 157 7.90 -7.70 1.06
CA VAL A 157 9.33 -7.84 0.77
C VAL A 157 10.17 -7.23 1.88
N GLU A 158 11.27 -7.90 2.24
CA GLU A 158 12.24 -7.38 3.21
C GLU A 158 13.27 -6.50 2.49
N ILE A 159 13.36 -5.24 2.90
CA ILE A 159 14.25 -4.24 2.32
C ILE A 159 15.42 -3.98 3.27
N TYR A 160 16.64 -4.21 2.79
CA TYR A 160 17.87 -4.09 3.58
C TYR A 160 18.61 -2.78 3.31
N SER A 161 19.41 -2.34 4.28
CA SER A 161 20.36 -1.22 4.17
C SER A 161 21.74 -1.74 3.72
N PRO A 162 22.58 -0.93 3.04
CA PRO A 162 22.37 0.48 2.64
C PRO A 162 21.67 0.64 1.30
N SER A 163 21.51 -0.44 0.54
CA SER A 163 20.79 -0.43 -0.72
C SER A 163 20.12 -1.78 -0.94
N HIS A 164 18.98 -1.76 -1.62
CA HIS A 164 18.25 -2.94 -2.03
C HIS A 164 17.69 -2.73 -3.44
N GLN A 165 17.71 -3.79 -4.25
CA GLN A 165 17.15 -3.77 -5.59
C GLN A 165 16.04 -4.82 -5.69
N ILE A 166 14.93 -4.45 -6.33
CA ILE A 166 13.83 -5.36 -6.62
C ILE A 166 13.34 -5.17 -8.05
N ASP A 167 12.98 -6.28 -8.69
CA ASP A 167 12.47 -6.32 -10.05
C ASP A 167 10.96 -6.61 -10.04
N LEU A 168 10.18 -5.73 -10.66
CA LEU A 168 8.73 -5.84 -10.78
C LEU A 168 8.33 -5.94 -12.25
N ASN A 169 7.51 -6.93 -12.58
CA ASN A 169 7.06 -7.19 -13.94
C ASN A 169 5.66 -6.62 -14.15
N LEU A 170 5.56 -5.55 -14.97
CA LEU A 170 4.25 -5.09 -15.42
C LEU A 170 3.61 -6.13 -16.31
N SER A 171 2.33 -6.38 -16.08
CA SER A 171 1.50 -7.17 -16.97
C SER A 171 0.04 -6.80 -16.79
N THR A 172 -0.76 -6.96 -17.84
CA THR A 172 -2.21 -6.78 -17.73
C THR A 172 -2.80 -7.94 -16.93
N HIS A 173 -3.93 -7.71 -16.26
CA HIS A 173 -4.60 -8.81 -15.55
C HIS A 173 -4.86 -10.01 -16.47
N LEU A 174 -5.29 -9.76 -17.71
CA LEU A 174 -5.53 -10.81 -18.70
C LEU A 174 -4.28 -11.66 -19.02
N SER A 175 -3.12 -11.03 -19.19
CA SER A 175 -1.87 -11.76 -19.41
C SER A 175 -1.43 -12.57 -18.19
N LYS A 176 -1.66 -12.07 -16.96
CA LYS A 176 -1.38 -12.80 -15.71
C LYS A 176 -2.23 -14.07 -15.59
N ILE A 177 -3.51 -14.02 -15.98
CA ILE A 177 -4.43 -15.17 -15.87
C ILE A 177 -4.32 -16.16 -17.03
N THR A 178 -4.00 -15.69 -18.25
CA THR A 178 -3.94 -16.56 -19.44
C THR A 178 -2.52 -17.04 -19.76
N GLY A 179 -1.49 -16.37 -19.25
CA GLY A 179 -0.10 -16.62 -19.61
C GLY A 179 0.26 -16.23 -21.05
N LEU A 180 -0.61 -15.46 -21.72
CA LEU A 180 -0.46 -14.98 -23.09
C LEU A 180 0.14 -13.57 -23.15
#